data_AF-A0A7C4ZV51-F1
#
_entry.id   AF-A0A7C4ZV51-F1
#
_cell.length_a   1.000
_cell.length_b   1.000
_cell.length_c   1.000
_cell.angle_alpha   90.00
_cell.angle_beta   90.00
_cell.angle_gamma   90.00
#
_symmetry.space_group_name_H-M   'P 1'
#
loop_
_entity.id
_entity.type
_entity.pdbx_description
1 polymer ?
#
loop_
_entity_poly.entity_id
_entity_poly.type
_entity_poly.pdbx_seq_one_letter_code
_entity_poly.pdbx_strand_id
1 'polypeptide(L)'
;MDSAQTSFAEVTAQRLRALAELYRLGQVSEVMDRTLEKLLAYEAELCQAQLSQLETDLAAFEQQYQLSSDEFYRRFQAGQTDDSMDFVEWASLVQMAHNLKQRLKLLTEAIKA
;
A
#
# COMPACT_ATOMS: atom_id res chain seq x y z
N MET A 1 -11.98 28.06 14.49
CA MET A 1 -11.35 26.83 14.99
C MET A 1 -10.72 26.10 13.81
N ASP A 2 -9.71 26.69 13.16
CA ASP A 2 -9.19 26.17 11.88
C ASP A 2 -7.70 26.53 11.66
N SER A 3 -6.95 26.61 12.77
CA SER A 3 -5.53 27.00 12.79
C SER A 3 -4.63 25.99 13.50
N ALA A 4 -5.19 24.90 14.04
CA ALA A 4 -4.44 23.85 14.75
C ALA A 4 -3.99 22.69 13.82
N GLN A 5 -4.53 22.62 12.59
CA GLN A 5 -4.15 21.68 11.53
C GLN A 5 -3.23 22.31 10.47
N THR A 6 -2.38 23.25 10.87
CA THR A 6 -1.02 23.34 10.27
C THR A 6 -0.20 22.13 10.79
N SER A 7 -0.80 20.95 10.76
CA SER A 7 -0.66 19.86 9.79
C SER A 7 0.45 18.96 10.29
N PHE A 8 0.07 18.03 11.16
CA PHE A 8 0.96 16.99 11.66
C PHE A 8 1.74 16.29 10.52
N ALA A 9 1.12 16.19 9.34
CA ALA A 9 1.75 15.71 8.13
C ALA A 9 2.89 16.62 7.64
N GLU A 10 2.71 17.94 7.63
CA GLU A 10 3.77 18.90 7.28
C GLU A 10 4.95 18.85 8.26
N VAL A 11 4.66 18.81 9.56
CA VAL A 11 5.69 18.67 10.60
C VAL A 11 6.46 17.36 10.44
N THR A 12 5.75 16.26 10.18
CA THR A 12 6.36 14.95 9.93
C THR A 12 7.21 14.97 8.66
N ALA A 13 6.72 15.56 7.57
CA ALA A 13 7.47 15.72 6.33
C ALA A 13 8.75 16.54 6.54
N GLN A 14 8.70 17.61 7.33
CA GLN A 14 9.88 18.40 7.66
C GLN A 14 10.91 17.60 8.47
N ARG A 15 10.46 16.80 9.45
CA ARG A 15 11.34 15.91 10.24
C ARG A 15 12.00 14.86 9.36
N LEU A 16 11.24 14.25 8.44
CA LEU A 16 11.78 13.27 7.48
C LEU A 16 12.83 13.90 6.55
N ARG A 17 12.62 15.14 6.09
CA ARG A 17 13.64 15.87 5.31
C ARG A 17 14.92 16.09 6.10
N ALA A 18 14.83 16.48 7.37
CA ALA A 18 16.01 16.65 8.21
C ALA A 18 16.78 15.33 8.38
N LEU A 19 16.08 14.22 8.62
CA LEU A 19 16.72 12.89 8.67
C LEU A 19 17.40 12.56 7.34
N ALA A 20 16.73 12.75 6.21
CA ALA A 20 17.29 12.48 4.88
C ALA A 20 18.58 13.29 4.63
N GLU A 21 18.63 14.57 5.02
CA GLU A 21 19.85 15.37 4.90
C GLU A 21 20.98 14.87 5.79
N LEU A 22 20.70 14.38 7.02
CA LEU A 22 21.73 13.76 7.87
C LEU A 22 22.33 12.51 7.22
N TYR A 23 21.51 11.68 6.55
CA TYR A 23 22.01 10.54 5.76
C TYR A 23 22.94 11.01 4.64
N ARG A 24 22.57 12.08 3.89
CA ARG A 24 23.39 12.61 2.79
C ARG A 24 24.71 13.20 3.26
N LEU A 25 24.73 13.81 4.45
CA LEU A 25 25.93 14.39 5.05
C LEU A 25 26.84 13.34 5.73
N GLY A 26 26.44 12.07 5.75
CA GLY A 26 27.18 11.00 6.43
C GLY A 26 27.14 11.08 7.95
N GLN A 27 26.20 11.84 8.51
CA GLN A 27 26.04 12.06 9.96
C GLN A 27 25.01 11.10 10.58
N VAL A 28 24.84 9.93 9.98
CA VAL A 28 23.92 8.89 10.45
C VAL A 28 24.49 8.16 11.67
N SER A 29 23.62 7.78 12.60
CA SER A 29 23.97 6.88 13.71
C SER A 29 23.48 5.46 13.40
N GLU A 30 24.16 4.45 13.94
CA GLU A 30 23.75 3.04 13.80
C GLU A 30 22.29 2.79 14.25
N VAL A 31 21.82 3.54 15.26
CA VAL A 31 20.44 3.46 15.72
C VAL A 31 19.47 3.99 14.65
N MET A 32 19.79 5.11 13.98
CA MET A 32 18.95 5.66 12.92
C MET A 32 18.80 4.67 11.77
N ASP A 33 19.91 4.07 11.35
CA ASP A 33 19.97 3.13 10.23
C ASP A 33 19.13 1.87 10.53
N ARG A 34 19.38 1.23 11.68
CA ARG A 34 18.61 0.06 12.13
C ARG A 34 17.14 0.37 12.36
N THR A 35 16.80 1.57 12.84
CA THR A 35 15.40 1.95 13.03
C THR A 35 14.69 2.13 11.71
N LEU A 36 15.34 2.73 10.71
CA LEU A 36 14.77 2.91 9.38
C LEU A 36 14.55 1.55 8.70
N GLU A 37 15.55 0.66 8.73
CA GLU A 37 15.45 -0.69 8.18
C GLU A 37 14.29 -1.47 8.81
N LYS A 38 14.20 -1.48 10.15
CA LYS A 38 13.12 -2.17 10.87
C LYS A 38 11.75 -1.58 10.57
N LEU A 39 11.65 -0.27 10.46
CA LEU A 39 10.39 0.40 10.12
C LEU A 39 9.91 -0.01 8.73
N LEU A 40 10.81 0.04 7.74
CA LEU A 40 10.49 -0.35 6.36
C LEU A 40 10.10 -1.83 6.27
N ALA A 41 10.85 -2.72 6.94
CA ALA A 41 10.56 -4.14 6.98
C ALA A 41 9.20 -4.43 7.62
N TYR A 42 8.91 -3.80 8.76
CA TYR A 42 7.62 -3.96 9.46
C TYR A 42 6.44 -3.50 8.60
N GLU A 43 6.56 -2.34 7.94
CA GLU A 43 5.53 -1.84 7.02
C GLU A 43 5.32 -2.77 5.82
N ALA A 44 6.39 -3.39 5.31
CA ALA A 44 6.32 -4.35 4.21
C ALA A 44 5.62 -5.64 4.65
N GLU A 45 5.95 -6.16 5.84
CA GLU A 45 5.31 -7.35 6.43
C GLU A 45 3.81 -7.14 6.63
N LEU A 46 3.41 -5.99 7.20
CA LEU A 46 1.99 -5.63 7.34
C LEU A 46 1.27 -5.58 5.99
N CYS A 47 1.87 -4.91 5.01
CA CYS A 47 1.31 -4.79 3.67
C CYS A 47 1.16 -6.16 2.99
N GLN A 48 2.15 -7.04 3.16
CA GLN A 48 2.15 -8.40 2.61
C GLN A 48 1.08 -9.28 3.27
N ALA A 49 0.91 -9.19 4.59
CA ALA A 49 -0.12 -9.93 5.31
C ALA A 49 -1.53 -9.51 4.88
N GLN A 50 -1.78 -8.20 4.76
CA GLN A 50 -3.05 -7.68 4.27
C GLN A 50 -3.31 -8.09 2.82
N LEU A 51 -2.30 -8.04 1.96
CA LEU A 51 -2.41 -8.45 0.57
C LEU A 51 -2.75 -9.94 0.45
N SER A 52 -2.10 -10.80 1.25
CA SER A 52 -2.36 -12.24 1.25
C SER A 52 -3.80 -12.57 1.65
N GLN A 53 -4.40 -11.80 2.58
CA GLN A 53 -5.79 -11.96 2.94
C GLN A 53 -6.71 -11.58 1.77
N LEU A 54 -6.48 -10.41 1.16
CA LEU A 54 -7.27 -9.97 0.00
C LEU A 54 -7.14 -10.93 -1.17
N GLU A 55 -5.96 -11.51 -1.44
CA GLU A 55 -5.78 -12.48 -2.51
C GLU A 55 -6.56 -13.78 -2.25
N THR A 56 -6.74 -14.16 -0.99
CA THR A 56 -7.61 -15.29 -0.61
C THR A 56 -9.08 -14.96 -0.87
N ASP A 57 -9.53 -13.76 -0.50
CA ASP A 57 -10.91 -13.32 -0.72
C ASP A 57 -11.21 -13.20 -2.22
N LEU A 58 -10.27 -12.64 -3.00
CA LEU A 58 -10.35 -12.55 -4.46
C LEU A 58 -10.44 -13.93 -5.12
N ALA A 59 -9.66 -14.91 -4.64
CA ALA A 59 -9.71 -16.27 -5.18
C ALA A 59 -11.10 -16.92 -5.04
N ALA A 60 -11.86 -16.59 -3.99
CA ALA A 60 -13.24 -17.06 -3.83
C ALA A 60 -14.15 -16.49 -4.92
N PHE A 61 -14.06 -15.19 -5.22
CA PHE A 61 -14.78 -14.56 -6.32
C PHE A 61 -14.38 -15.14 -7.69
N GLU A 62 -13.08 -15.31 -7.92
CA GLU A 62 -12.56 -15.88 -9.17
C GLU A 62 -13.08 -17.30 -9.41
N GLN A 63 -13.15 -18.11 -8.35
CA GLN A 63 -13.72 -19.45 -8.41
C GLN A 63 -15.24 -19.44 -8.61
N GLN A 64 -15.96 -18.53 -7.95
CA GLN A 64 -17.42 -18.42 -8.05
C GLN A 64 -17.87 -18.03 -9.45
N TYR A 65 -17.20 -17.06 -10.07
CA TYR A 65 -17.56 -16.51 -11.39
C TYR A 65 -16.73 -17.06 -12.55
N GLN A 66 -15.76 -17.94 -12.27
CA GLN A 66 -14.82 -18.52 -13.23
C GLN A 66 -14.16 -17.46 -14.12
N LEU A 67 -13.78 -16.34 -13.52
CA LEU A 67 -13.21 -15.17 -14.17
C LEU A 67 -12.06 -14.64 -13.31
N SER A 68 -10.91 -14.33 -13.90
CA SER A 68 -9.81 -13.73 -13.12
C SER A 68 -10.16 -12.31 -12.67
N SER A 69 -9.63 -11.89 -11.52
CA SER A 69 -9.86 -10.55 -10.98
C SER A 69 -9.40 -9.45 -11.95
N ASP A 70 -8.30 -9.67 -12.68
CA ASP A 70 -7.81 -8.73 -13.69
C ASP A 70 -8.79 -8.57 -14.85
N GLU A 71 -9.36 -9.68 -15.35
CA GLU A 71 -10.33 -9.62 -16.44
C GLU A 71 -11.66 -9.04 -15.98
N PHE A 72 -12.14 -9.47 -14.81
CA PHE A 72 -13.31 -8.92 -14.15
C PHE A 72 -13.20 -7.40 -14.01
N TYR A 73 -12.11 -6.90 -13.45
CA TYR A 73 -11.93 -5.49 -13.18
C TYR A 73 -11.87 -4.65 -14.46
N ARG A 74 -11.25 -5.16 -15.54
CA ARG A 74 -11.30 -4.53 -16.87
C ARG A 74 -12.73 -4.38 -17.38
N ARG A 75 -13.56 -5.43 -17.25
CA ARG A 75 -14.97 -5.40 -17.66
C ARG A 75 -15.79 -4.46 -16.79
N PHE A 76 -15.55 -4.47 -15.48
CA PHE A 76 -16.23 -3.60 -14.51
C PHE A 76 -16.00 -2.12 -14.84
N GLN A 77 -14.74 -1.73 -15.10
CA GLN A 77 -14.40 -0.37 -15.51
C GLN A 77 -15.00 0.03 -16.88
N ALA A 78 -15.23 -0.95 -17.76
CA ALA A 78 -15.86 -0.73 -19.05
C ALA A 78 -17.40 -0.68 -18.99
N GLY A 79 -18.01 -0.86 -17.81
CA GLY A 79 -19.46 -0.96 -17.64
C GLY A 79 -20.06 -2.21 -18.30
N GLN A 80 -19.26 -3.27 -18.43
CA GLN A 80 -19.64 -4.55 -19.06
C GLN A 80 -20.00 -5.64 -18.04
N THR A 81 -20.22 -5.24 -16.80
CA THR A 81 -20.58 -6.11 -15.68
C THR A 81 -21.99 -5.80 -15.20
N ASP A 82 -22.57 -6.74 -14.46
CA ASP A 82 -23.83 -6.51 -13.75
C ASP A 82 -23.64 -5.47 -12.63
N ASP A 83 -24.72 -4.81 -12.22
CA ASP A 83 -24.74 -3.88 -11.07
C ASP A 83 -24.99 -4.63 -9.75
N SER A 84 -24.60 -5.91 -9.69
CA SER A 84 -24.76 -6.74 -8.49
C SER A 84 -23.87 -6.23 -7.37
N MET A 85 -24.35 -6.35 -6.13
CA MET A 85 -23.58 -5.98 -4.94
C MET A 85 -22.24 -6.72 -4.88
N ASP A 86 -22.23 -7.99 -5.30
CA ASP A 86 -21.05 -8.85 -5.36
C ASP A 86 -19.96 -8.26 -6.28
N PHE A 87 -20.34 -7.67 -7.42
CA PHE A 87 -19.36 -7.07 -8.34
C PHE A 87 -18.79 -5.76 -7.80
N VAL A 88 -19.59 -4.96 -7.10
CA VAL A 88 -19.09 -3.75 -6.41
C VAL A 88 -18.11 -4.12 -5.30
N GLU A 89 -18.42 -5.16 -4.52
CA GLU A 89 -17.52 -5.68 -3.49
C GLU A 89 -16.22 -6.20 -4.11
N TRP A 90 -16.32 -7.08 -5.12
CA TRP A 90 -15.15 -7.63 -5.78
C TRP A 90 -14.27 -6.53 -6.38
N ALA A 91 -14.84 -5.52 -7.05
CA ALA A 91 -14.08 -4.41 -7.61
C ALA A 91 -13.33 -3.60 -6.54
N SER A 92 -13.95 -3.44 -5.36
CA SER A 92 -13.33 -2.78 -4.22
C SER A 92 -12.13 -3.57 -3.71
N LEU A 93 -12.25 -4.90 -3.58
CA LEU A 93 -11.15 -5.77 -3.16
C LEU A 93 -9.99 -5.77 -4.18
N VAL A 94 -10.29 -5.78 -5.48
CA VAL A 94 -9.25 -5.69 -6.54
C VAL A 94 -8.49 -4.37 -6.42
N GLN A 95 -9.20 -3.25 -6.24
CA GLN A 95 -8.58 -1.94 -6.08
C GLN A 95 -7.70 -1.88 -4.81
N MET A 96 -8.17 -2.45 -3.70
CA MET A 96 -7.40 -2.52 -2.45
C MET A 96 -6.13 -3.35 -2.62
N ALA A 97 -6.22 -4.53 -3.25
CA ALA A 97 -5.08 -5.38 -3.54
C ALA A 97 -4.07 -4.67 -4.46
N HIS A 98 -4.55 -3.94 -5.47
CA HIS A 98 -3.68 -3.13 -6.32
C HIS A 98 -2.91 -2.06 -5.53
N ASN A 99 -3.59 -1.33 -4.64
CA ASN A 99 -2.97 -0.30 -3.81
C ASN A 99 -1.91 -0.87 -2.87
N LEU A 100 -2.18 -2.03 -2.26
CA LEU A 100 -1.20 -2.73 -1.42
C LEU A 100 -0.01 -3.22 -2.25
N LYS A 101 -0.22 -3.76 -3.46
CA LYS A 101 0.89 -4.16 -4.36
C LYS A 101 1.80 -2.98 -4.70
N GLN A 102 1.24 -1.80 -4.98
CA GLN A 102 2.04 -0.59 -5.23
C GLN A 102 2.82 -0.14 -3.98
N ARG A 103 2.18 -0.14 -2.80
CA ARG A 103 2.84 0.20 -1.53
C ARG A 103 3.98 -0.77 -1.21
N LEU A 104 3.72 -2.07 -1.32
CA LEU A 104 4.71 -3.13 -1.06
C LEU A 104 5.91 -3.01 -2.01
N LYS A 105 5.66 -2.68 -3.29
CA LYS A 105 6.73 -2.43 -4.27
C LYS A 105 7.65 -1.30 -3.81
N LEU A 106 7.10 -0.15 -3.41
CA LEU A 106 7.88 0.99 -2.92
C LEU A 106 8.71 0.63 -1.67
N LEU A 107 8.12 -0.09 -0.72
CA LEU A 107 8.81 -0.54 0.50
C LEU A 107 9.95 -1.52 0.18
N THR A 108 9.69 -2.47 -0.72
CA THR A 108 10.69 -3.48 -1.12
C THR A 108 11.86 -2.87 -1.90
N GLU A 109 11.59 -1.87 -2.74
CA GLU A 109 12.63 -1.11 -3.44
C GLU A 109 13.49 -0.31 -2.44
N ALA A 110 12.87 0.31 -1.43
CA ALA A 110 13.58 1.06 -0.40
C ALA A 110 14.48 0.17 0.49
N ILE A 111 14.09 -1.08 0.76
CA ILE A 111 14.91 -2.03 1.55
C ILE A 111 16.14 -2.54 0.77
N LYS A 112 16.07 -2.58 -0.56
CA LYS A 112 17.15 -3.08 -1.42
C LYS A 112 18.18 -2.01 -1.83
N ALA A 113 17.87 -0.75 -1.60
CA ALA A 113 18.67 0.40 -2.01
C ALA A 113 19.88 0.60 -1.09
#